data_AF-A0A7Y8MET5-F1
#
_entry.id   AF-A0A7Y8MET5-F1
#
_cell.length_a   1.000
_cell.length_b   1.000
_cell.length_c   1.000
_cell.angle_alpha   90.00
_cell.angle_beta   90.00
_cell.angle_gamma   90.00
#
_symmetry.space_group_name_H-M   'P 1'
#
loop_
_entity.id
_entity.type
_entity.pdbx_description
1 polymer ?
#
loop_
_entity_poly.entity_id
_entity_poly.type
_entity_poly.pdbx_seq_one_letter_code
_entity_poly.pdbx_strand_id
1 'polypeptide(L)'
;MGIPLGSAAAAPKRIRRRTPEMDQRLSDFAGQAAARLNAAESALIRGGAPQAQIARAALGAIAASAARIGLSRCETIAHAGAELIAQGEDAYPMALRGLMRLREVLDAIAAGGREPPGADDDLVAAATQTLPPSIADTLAQARERLMEIAPGARDPRLAAIIDRLADLSAEIGHHRQDEAPAKPPGARRSKGPRP
;
A
#
# COMPACT_ATOMS: atom_id res chain seq x y z
N MET A 1 45.07 52.88 -18.52
CA MET A 1 45.65 51.53 -18.63
C MET A 1 44.74 50.59 -17.88
N GLY A 2 43.99 49.75 -18.60
CA GLY A 2 42.84 48.99 -18.08
C GLY A 2 43.22 47.66 -17.45
N ILE A 3 42.44 47.26 -16.45
CA ILE A 3 42.49 45.95 -15.78
C ILE A 3 41.65 44.97 -16.61
N PRO A 4 42.16 43.81 -17.04
CA PRO A 4 41.28 42.78 -17.60
C PRO A 4 40.64 41.96 -16.47
N LEU A 5 39.33 42.12 -16.32
CA LEU A 5 38.47 41.21 -15.56
C LEU A 5 38.28 39.93 -16.38
N GLY A 6 39.13 38.93 -16.11
CA GLY A 6 38.93 37.57 -16.59
C GLY A 6 37.81 36.88 -15.82
N SER A 7 36.57 37.14 -16.19
CA SER A 7 35.40 36.38 -15.73
C SER A 7 35.41 35.00 -16.41
N ALA A 8 35.95 34.00 -15.72
CA ALA A 8 35.80 32.60 -16.11
C ALA A 8 34.35 32.18 -15.83
N ALA A 9 33.47 32.44 -16.80
CA ALA A 9 32.14 31.89 -16.83
C ALA A 9 32.24 30.35 -16.80
N ALA A 10 31.89 29.76 -15.67
CA ALA A 10 31.78 28.32 -15.51
C ALA A 10 30.80 27.78 -16.57
N ALA A 11 31.32 26.98 -17.49
CA ALA A 11 30.53 26.32 -18.52
C ALA A 11 29.36 25.55 -17.88
N PRO A 12 28.13 25.63 -18.43
CA PRO A 12 27.00 24.88 -17.89
C PRO A 12 27.30 23.38 -17.97
N LYS A 13 27.27 22.70 -16.82
CA LYS A 13 27.33 21.23 -16.73
C LYS A 13 26.35 20.66 -17.74
N ARG A 14 26.86 19.98 -18.77
CA ARG A 14 26.04 19.27 -19.76
C ARG A 14 25.11 18.32 -19.01
N ILE A 15 23.83 18.68 -18.98
CA ILE A 15 22.75 17.80 -18.55
C ILE A 15 22.88 16.56 -19.42
N ARG A 16 23.25 15.41 -18.83
CA ARG A 16 23.27 14.13 -19.54
C ARG A 16 21.85 13.91 -20.06
N ARG A 17 21.65 14.04 -21.37
CA ARG A 17 20.36 13.73 -22.01
C ARG A 17 20.07 12.26 -21.73
N ARG A 18 18.84 11.95 -21.28
CA ARG A 18 18.38 10.56 -21.17
C ARG A 18 18.45 9.91 -22.55
N THR A 19 18.80 8.63 -22.56
CA THR A 19 18.74 7.84 -23.78
C THR A 19 17.28 7.49 -24.07
N PRO A 20 16.86 7.46 -25.35
CA PRO A 20 15.50 7.06 -25.72
C PRO A 20 15.14 5.65 -25.23
N GLU A 21 16.13 4.77 -25.07
CA GLU A 21 15.95 3.45 -24.46
C GLU A 21 15.53 3.53 -22.98
N MET A 22 16.11 4.47 -22.22
CA MET A 22 15.73 4.67 -20.81
C MET A 22 14.31 5.23 -20.71
N ASP A 23 13.95 6.18 -21.59
CA ASP A 23 12.61 6.75 -21.62
C ASP A 23 11.56 5.68 -21.98
N GLN A 24 11.86 4.77 -22.90
CA GLN A 24 11.00 3.63 -23.21
C GLN A 24 10.84 2.69 -22.01
N ARG A 25 11.94 2.32 -21.33
CA ARG A 25 11.89 1.46 -20.13
C ARG A 25 11.05 2.09 -19.01
N LEU A 26 11.14 3.40 -18.83
CA LEU A 26 10.34 4.13 -17.84
C LEU A 26 8.86 4.15 -18.21
N SER A 27 8.54 4.36 -19.48
CA SER A 27 7.17 4.29 -20.00
C SER A 27 6.55 2.91 -19.81
N ASP A 28 7.27 1.86 -20.20
CA ASP A 28 6.83 0.46 -20.04
C ASP A 28 6.63 0.10 -18.58
N PHE A 29 7.55 0.53 -17.71
CA PHE A 29 7.41 0.37 -16.27
C PHE A 29 6.16 1.07 -15.73
N ALA A 30 5.97 2.35 -16.05
CA ALA A 30 4.84 3.14 -15.55
C ALA A 30 3.50 2.52 -15.96
N GLY A 31 3.37 2.09 -17.23
CA GLY A 31 2.17 1.42 -17.72
C GLY A 31 1.88 0.10 -16.99
N GLN A 32 2.89 -0.76 -16.81
CA GLN A 32 2.71 -2.03 -16.10
C GLN A 32 2.45 -1.82 -14.59
N ALA A 33 3.13 -0.86 -13.96
CA ALA A 33 2.97 -0.55 -12.55
C ALA A 33 1.57 0.02 -12.27
N ALA A 34 1.05 0.90 -13.12
CA ALA A 34 -0.31 1.44 -13.00
C ALA A 34 -1.38 0.33 -13.12
N ALA A 35 -1.20 -0.61 -14.05
CA ALA A 35 -2.11 -1.75 -14.19
C ALA A 35 -2.12 -2.65 -12.94
N ARG A 36 -0.93 -2.94 -12.39
CA ARG A 36 -0.79 -3.70 -11.13
C ARG A 36 -1.39 -2.94 -9.95
N LEU A 37 -1.23 -1.62 -9.90
CA LEU A 37 -1.79 -0.78 -8.85
C LEU A 37 -3.32 -0.79 -8.86
N ASN A 38 -3.94 -0.68 -10.04
CA ASN A 38 -5.39 -0.83 -10.21
C ASN A 38 -5.89 -2.20 -9.72
N ALA A 39 -5.12 -3.26 -10.01
CA ALA A 39 -5.47 -4.61 -9.55
C ALA A 39 -5.37 -4.74 -8.02
N ALA A 40 -4.35 -4.12 -7.40
CA ALA A 40 -4.18 -4.09 -5.95
C ALA A 40 -5.32 -3.32 -5.26
N GLU A 41 -5.66 -2.12 -5.74
CA GLU A 41 -6.80 -1.33 -5.24
C GLU A 41 -8.11 -2.11 -5.36
N SER A 42 -8.39 -2.70 -6.52
CA SER A 42 -9.60 -3.49 -6.75
C SER A 42 -9.67 -4.72 -5.82
N ALA A 43 -8.53 -5.32 -5.51
CA ALA A 43 -8.46 -6.45 -4.59
C ALA A 43 -8.73 -6.00 -3.15
N LEU A 44 -8.11 -4.91 -2.68
CA LEU A 44 -8.38 -4.37 -1.35
C LEU A 44 -9.84 -3.94 -1.15
N ILE A 45 -10.46 -3.34 -2.18
CA ILE A 45 -11.89 -2.96 -2.13
C ILE A 45 -12.79 -4.19 -1.98
N ARG A 46 -12.44 -5.33 -2.60
CA ARG A 46 -13.20 -6.57 -2.48
C ARG A 46 -13.06 -7.22 -1.10
N GLY A 47 -12.01 -6.90 -0.35
CA GLY A 47 -11.75 -7.43 0.99
C GLY A 47 -11.41 -8.92 1.00
N GLY A 48 -10.91 -9.41 2.15
CA GLY A 48 -10.59 -10.82 2.37
C GLY A 48 -9.12 -11.21 2.13
N ALA A 49 -8.71 -12.29 2.79
CA ALA A 49 -7.34 -12.81 2.76
C ALA A 49 -6.78 -13.13 1.36
N PRO A 50 -7.51 -13.82 0.44
CA PRO A 50 -6.95 -14.10 -0.88
C PRO A 50 -6.77 -12.82 -1.72
N GLN A 51 -7.64 -11.82 -1.54
CA GLN A 51 -7.54 -10.53 -2.20
C GLN A 51 -6.38 -9.70 -1.64
N ALA A 52 -6.15 -9.71 -0.33
CA ALA A 52 -5.00 -9.09 0.30
C ALA A 52 -3.68 -9.67 -0.26
N GLN A 53 -3.62 -10.99 -0.46
CA GLN A 53 -2.45 -11.64 -1.05
C GLN A 53 -2.21 -11.23 -2.51
N ILE A 54 -3.27 -11.07 -3.30
CA ILE A 54 -3.18 -10.56 -4.68
C ILE A 54 -2.63 -9.12 -4.68
N ALA A 55 -3.14 -8.25 -3.80
CA ALA A 55 -2.68 -6.87 -3.69
C ALA A 55 -1.20 -6.81 -3.26
N ARG A 56 -0.80 -7.63 -2.28
CA ARG A 56 0.58 -7.73 -1.81
C ARG A 56 1.53 -8.22 -2.91
N ALA A 57 1.14 -9.24 -3.67
CA ALA A 57 1.93 -9.74 -4.80
C ALA A 57 2.11 -8.68 -5.91
N ALA A 58 1.05 -7.91 -6.19
CA ALA A 58 1.12 -6.82 -7.17
C ALA A 58 2.10 -5.72 -6.74
N LEU A 59 2.07 -5.31 -5.46
CA LEU A 59 3.01 -4.32 -4.92
C LEU A 59 4.45 -4.83 -4.86
N GLY A 60 4.66 -6.09 -4.49
CA GLY A 60 5.99 -6.72 -4.54
C GLY A 60 6.58 -6.72 -5.96
N ALA A 61 5.76 -6.98 -6.98
CA ALA A 61 6.20 -6.91 -8.38
C ALA A 61 6.53 -5.48 -8.84
N ILE A 62 5.81 -4.47 -8.34
CA ILE A 62 6.14 -3.06 -8.58
C ILE A 62 7.49 -2.72 -7.94
N ALA A 63 7.68 -3.04 -6.65
CA ALA A 63 8.92 -2.78 -5.93
C ALA A 63 10.13 -3.42 -6.61
N ALA A 64 10.05 -4.71 -6.97
CA ALA A 64 11.13 -5.41 -7.67
C ALA A 64 11.43 -4.83 -9.07
N SER A 65 10.43 -4.25 -9.74
CA SER A 65 10.63 -3.61 -11.04
C SER A 65 11.24 -2.20 -10.88
N ALA A 66 10.81 -1.45 -9.87
CA ALA A 66 11.36 -0.15 -9.51
C ALA A 66 12.84 -0.26 -9.13
N ALA A 67 13.20 -1.26 -8.32
CA ALA A 67 14.58 -1.54 -7.91
C ALA A 67 15.51 -1.77 -9.13
N ARG A 68 15.05 -2.55 -10.13
CA ARG A 68 15.83 -2.82 -11.35
C ARG A 68 16.10 -1.59 -12.21
N ILE A 69 15.25 -0.57 -12.11
CA ILE A 69 15.34 0.67 -12.91
C ILE A 69 15.97 1.81 -12.07
N GLY A 70 16.15 1.61 -10.76
CA GLY A 70 16.74 2.59 -9.84
C GLY A 70 15.75 3.66 -9.36
N LEU A 71 14.46 3.30 -9.25
CA LEU A 71 13.38 4.15 -8.76
C LEU A 71 13.16 3.90 -7.27
N SER A 72 14.04 4.46 -6.43
CA SER A 72 14.14 4.15 -5.01
C SER A 72 12.92 4.55 -4.20
N ARG A 73 12.27 5.68 -4.53
CA ARG A 73 11.09 6.14 -3.81
C ARG A 73 9.88 5.24 -4.12
N CYS A 74 9.68 4.92 -5.40
CA CYS A 74 8.64 4.01 -5.88
C CYS A 74 8.80 2.61 -5.26
N GLU A 75 10.04 2.11 -5.20
CA GLU A 75 10.37 0.86 -4.50
C GLU A 75 9.96 0.92 -3.02
N THR A 76 10.37 1.99 -2.33
CA THR A 76 10.11 2.18 -0.89
C THR A 76 8.61 2.19 -0.58
N ILE A 77 7.83 2.98 -1.33
CA ILE A 77 6.38 3.09 -1.11
C ILE A 77 5.69 1.75 -1.42
N ALA A 78 6.07 1.09 -2.52
CA ALA A 78 5.47 -0.19 -2.90
C ALA A 78 5.79 -1.29 -1.87
N HIS A 79 7.01 -1.33 -1.35
CA HIS A 79 7.41 -2.26 -0.30
C HIS A 79 6.66 -1.99 1.01
N ALA A 80 6.62 -0.73 1.46
CA ALA A 80 5.88 -0.34 2.66
C ALA A 80 4.39 -0.69 2.55
N GLY A 81 3.77 -0.45 1.39
CA GLY A 81 2.39 -0.83 1.13
C GLY A 81 2.15 -2.34 1.22
N ALA A 82 3.08 -3.16 0.69
CA ALA A 82 3.00 -4.61 0.76
C ALA A 82 3.08 -5.13 2.21
N GLU A 83 3.93 -4.52 3.03
CA GLU A 83 4.08 -4.87 4.45
C GLU A 83 2.87 -4.42 5.28
N LEU A 84 2.31 -3.24 5.02
CA LEU A 84 1.07 -2.79 5.66
C LEU A 84 -0.11 -3.74 5.35
N ILE A 85 -0.21 -4.26 4.13
CA ILE A 85 -1.23 -5.27 3.81
C ILE A 85 -0.97 -6.58 4.58
N ALA A 86 0.30 -6.92 4.81
CA ALA A 86 0.69 -8.11 5.57
C ALA A 86 0.30 -8.04 7.05
N GLN A 87 0.27 -6.83 7.62
CA GLN A 87 -0.08 -6.59 9.02
C GLN A 87 -1.59 -6.77 9.31
N GLY A 88 -2.43 -6.90 8.27
CA GLY A 88 -3.87 -7.13 8.40
C GLY A 88 -4.73 -5.87 8.22
N GLU A 89 -6.03 -6.03 8.44
CA GLU A 89 -7.03 -5.01 8.07
C GLU A 89 -6.86 -3.68 8.81
N ASP A 90 -6.34 -3.71 10.03
CA ASP A 90 -6.07 -2.50 10.83
C ASP A 90 -5.06 -1.55 10.15
N ALA A 91 -4.19 -2.09 9.29
CA ALA A 91 -3.19 -1.32 8.56
C ALA A 91 -3.65 -0.91 7.14
N TYR A 92 -4.83 -1.34 6.69
CA TYR A 92 -5.35 -1.03 5.34
C TYR A 92 -5.52 0.47 5.05
N PRO A 93 -5.97 1.32 5.99
CA PRO A 93 -6.05 2.77 5.73
C PRO A 93 -4.68 3.36 5.36
N MET A 94 -3.62 2.88 6.02
CA MET A 94 -2.26 3.30 5.72
C MET A 94 -1.76 2.70 4.41
N ALA A 95 -2.09 1.43 4.13
CA ALA A 95 -1.77 0.80 2.85
C ALA A 95 -2.41 1.57 1.67
N LEU A 96 -3.70 1.93 1.77
CA LEU A 96 -4.42 2.72 0.77
C LEU A 96 -3.78 4.09 0.55
N ARG A 97 -3.35 4.77 1.63
CA ARG A 97 -2.56 6.01 1.52
C ARG A 97 -1.25 5.77 0.76
N GLY A 98 -0.58 4.64 0.99
CA GLY A 98 0.58 4.21 0.22
C GLY A 98 0.27 4.04 -1.27
N LEU A 99 -0.86 3.43 -1.63
CA LEU A 99 -1.28 3.26 -3.03
C LEU A 99 -1.52 4.60 -3.73
N MET A 100 -2.17 5.55 -3.05
CA MET A 100 -2.39 6.89 -3.59
C MET A 100 -1.07 7.60 -3.88
N ARG A 101 -0.12 7.57 -2.94
CA ARG A 101 1.22 8.16 -3.16
C ARG A 101 1.99 7.46 -4.27
N LEU A 102 1.89 6.14 -4.35
CA LEU A 102 2.51 5.36 -5.41
C LEU A 102 1.96 5.77 -6.78
N ARG A 103 0.65 6.02 -6.89
CA ARG A 103 0.02 6.54 -8.10
C ARG A 103 0.57 7.90 -8.51
N GLU A 104 0.66 8.84 -7.56
CA GLU A 104 1.23 10.17 -7.81
C GLU A 104 2.68 10.09 -8.31
N VAL A 105 3.49 9.19 -7.73
CA VAL A 105 4.86 8.94 -8.17
C VAL A 105 4.90 8.37 -9.59
N LEU A 106 4.04 7.40 -9.90
CA LEU A 106 3.95 6.81 -11.23
C LEU A 106 3.51 7.81 -12.30
N ASP A 107 2.53 8.65 -12.00
CA ASP A 107 2.07 9.72 -12.90
C ASP A 107 3.19 10.75 -13.16
N ALA A 108 3.96 11.11 -12.13
CA ALA A 108 5.11 11.99 -12.27
C ALA A 108 6.26 11.35 -13.08
N ILE A 109 6.49 10.04 -12.93
CA ILE A 109 7.44 9.29 -13.77
C ILE A 109 6.94 9.23 -15.22
N ALA A 110 5.65 9.00 -15.46
CA ALA A 110 5.10 8.99 -16.81
C ALA A 110 5.24 10.37 -17.49
N ALA A 111 5.03 11.47 -16.74
CA ALA A 111 5.09 12.82 -17.27
C ALA A 111 6.52 13.38 -17.42
N GLY A 112 7.42 13.05 -16.49
CA GLY A 112 8.76 13.67 -16.40
C GLY A 112 9.94 12.70 -16.38
N GLY A 113 9.67 11.38 -16.38
CA GLY A 113 10.64 10.28 -16.30
C GLY A 113 11.57 10.35 -15.10
N ARG A 114 11.15 11.01 -14.02
CA ARG A 114 11.90 11.07 -12.75
C ARG A 114 10.95 10.94 -11.59
N GLU A 115 11.46 10.39 -10.49
CA GLU A 115 10.72 10.36 -9.24
C GLU A 115 10.59 11.79 -8.67
N PRO A 116 9.39 12.19 -8.27
CA PRO A 116 9.21 13.42 -7.52
C PRO A 116 9.79 13.25 -6.11
N PRO A 117 10.41 14.29 -5.53
CA PRO A 117 10.80 14.25 -4.13
C PRO A 117 9.55 14.15 -3.23
N GLY A 118 9.69 13.54 -2.07
CA GLY A 118 8.62 13.45 -1.07
C GLY A 118 9.10 12.77 0.21
N ALA A 119 8.33 12.95 1.28
CA ALA A 119 8.57 12.31 2.56
C ALA A 119 7.60 11.12 2.71
N ASP A 120 8.16 9.92 2.85
CA ASP A 120 7.40 8.67 3.03
C ASP A 120 7.75 7.98 4.35
N ASP A 121 8.40 8.71 5.27
CA ASP A 121 8.85 8.19 6.57
C ASP A 121 7.69 7.70 7.43
N ASP A 122 6.50 8.30 7.31
CA ASP A 122 5.29 7.87 8.00
C ASP A 122 4.80 6.50 7.52
N LEU A 123 4.85 6.25 6.21
CA LEU A 123 4.52 4.95 5.63
C LEU A 123 5.53 3.89 6.05
N VAL A 124 6.82 4.22 6.02
CA VAL A 124 7.90 3.31 6.43
C VAL A 124 7.82 3.02 7.93
N ALA A 125 7.57 4.04 8.76
CA ALA A 125 7.40 3.87 10.20
C ALA A 125 6.18 3.02 10.55
N ALA A 126 5.08 3.13 9.78
CA ALA A 126 3.91 2.27 9.96
C ALA A 126 4.18 0.83 9.49
N ALA A 127 4.85 0.65 8.35
CA ALA A 127 5.19 -0.66 7.80
C ALA A 127 6.17 -1.45 8.68
N THR A 128 7.02 -0.74 9.44
CA THR A 128 7.99 -1.34 10.37
C THR A 128 7.43 -1.54 11.78
N GLN A 129 6.34 -0.86 12.13
CA GLN A 129 5.63 -1.14 13.37
C GLN A 129 5.02 -2.53 13.28
N THR A 130 5.53 -3.43 14.11
CA THR A 130 4.90 -4.74 14.32
C THR A 130 3.61 -4.50 15.09
N LEU A 131 2.48 -4.39 14.38
CA LEU A 131 1.19 -4.48 15.06
C LEU A 131 1.13 -5.85 15.76
N PRO A 132 0.66 -5.92 17.01
CA PRO A 132 0.45 -7.20 17.66
C PRO A 132 -0.47 -8.06 16.76
N PRO A 133 -0.17 -9.36 16.59
CA PRO A 133 -1.01 -10.23 15.77
C PRO A 133 -2.46 -10.12 16.25
N SER A 134 -3.39 -10.16 15.29
CA SER A 134 -4.81 -10.15 15.66
C SER A 134 -5.08 -11.32 16.63
N ILE A 135 -6.12 -11.19 17.45
CA ILE A 135 -6.51 -12.27 18.36
C ILE A 135 -6.79 -13.56 17.56
N ALA A 136 -7.36 -13.43 16.35
CA ALA A 136 -7.58 -14.54 15.43
C ALA A 136 -6.26 -15.21 14.98
N ASP A 137 -5.26 -14.43 14.57
CA ASP A 137 -3.95 -14.96 14.16
C ASP A 137 -3.21 -15.62 15.33
N THR A 138 -3.32 -15.03 16.52
CA THR A 138 -2.73 -15.56 17.74
C THR A 138 -3.36 -16.91 18.10
N LEU A 139 -4.68 -17.03 17.95
CA LEU A 139 -5.42 -18.27 18.18
C LEU A 139 -5.13 -19.34 17.11
N ALA A 140 -5.00 -18.94 15.84
CA ALA A 140 -4.61 -19.82 14.75
C ALA A 140 -3.20 -20.40 14.97
N GLN A 141 -2.24 -19.55 15.33
CA GLN A 141 -0.88 -19.99 15.68
C GLN A 141 -0.85 -20.87 16.93
N ALA A 142 -1.65 -20.53 17.95
CA ALA A 142 -1.77 -21.36 19.14
C ALA A 142 -2.32 -22.75 18.80
N ARG A 143 -3.33 -22.83 17.93
CA ARG A 143 -3.92 -24.10 17.45
C ARG A 143 -2.91 -24.92 16.65
N GLU A 144 -2.17 -24.30 15.73
CA GLU A 144 -1.17 -24.99 14.92
C GLU A 144 -0.05 -25.58 15.79
N ARG A 145 0.50 -24.78 16.72
CA ARG A 145 1.48 -25.27 17.71
C ARG A 145 0.94 -26.39 18.59
N LEU A 146 -0.33 -26.33 18.97
CA LEU A 146 -0.95 -27.39 19.77
C LEU A 146 -1.04 -28.70 18.98
N MET A 147 -1.33 -28.63 17.68
CA MET A 147 -1.40 -29.78 16.78
C MET A 147 -0.02 -30.38 16.48
N GLU A 148 1.04 -29.56 16.43
CA GLU A 148 2.42 -30.04 16.31
C GLU A 148 2.89 -30.77 17.58
N ILE A 149 2.58 -30.23 18.76
CA ILE A 149 3.03 -30.77 20.05
C ILE A 149 2.23 -32.01 20.45
N ALA A 150 0.92 -32.01 20.17
CA ALA A 150 0.01 -33.07 20.59
C ALA A 150 -1.07 -33.34 19.52
N PRO A 151 -0.75 -34.11 18.46
CA PRO A 151 -1.71 -34.45 17.40
C PRO A 151 -2.92 -35.25 17.90
N GLY A 152 -2.83 -35.86 19.09
CA GLY A 152 -3.93 -36.54 19.78
C GLY A 152 -4.77 -35.64 20.70
N ALA A 153 -4.36 -34.39 20.96
CA ALA A 153 -5.08 -33.41 21.78
C ALA A 153 -6.19 -32.69 21.01
N ARG A 154 -6.89 -33.42 20.12
CA ARG A 154 -8.20 -33.00 19.58
C ARG A 154 -9.22 -33.04 20.72
N ASP A 155 -9.10 -32.12 21.68
CA ASP A 155 -10.21 -31.85 22.59
C ASP A 155 -11.25 -31.05 21.80
N PRO A 156 -12.42 -31.63 21.48
CA PRO A 156 -13.46 -30.95 20.72
C PRO A 156 -13.97 -29.70 21.45
N ARG A 157 -13.82 -29.61 22.78
CA ARG A 157 -14.19 -28.42 23.55
C ARG A 157 -13.19 -27.29 23.33
N LEU A 158 -11.89 -27.59 23.30
CA LEU A 158 -10.85 -26.59 23.05
C LEU A 158 -10.96 -26.04 21.62
N ALA A 159 -11.17 -26.93 20.63
CA ALA A 159 -11.41 -26.51 19.26
C ALA A 159 -12.64 -25.59 19.15
N ALA A 160 -13.76 -25.95 19.80
CA ALA A 160 -14.97 -25.12 19.81
C ALA A 160 -14.78 -23.77 20.51
N ILE A 161 -13.94 -23.71 21.56
CA ILE A 161 -13.61 -22.43 22.23
C ILE A 161 -12.76 -21.55 21.31
N ILE A 162 -11.78 -22.13 20.62
CA ILE A 162 -10.93 -21.40 19.66
C ILE A 162 -11.78 -20.88 18.50
N ASP A 163 -12.62 -21.72 17.91
CA ASP A 163 -13.51 -21.33 16.81
C ASP A 163 -14.47 -20.22 17.26
N ARG A 164 -15.07 -20.35 18.46
CA ARG A 164 -15.97 -19.32 19.01
C ARG A 164 -15.27 -18.00 19.34
N LEU A 165 -14.01 -18.04 19.78
CA LEU A 165 -13.21 -16.84 20.00
C LEU A 165 -12.83 -16.17 18.67
N ALA A 166 -12.56 -16.95 17.63
CA ALA A 166 -12.32 -16.42 16.28
C ALA A 166 -13.59 -15.73 15.75
N ASP A 167 -14.76 -16.36 15.88
CA ASP A 167 -16.04 -15.77 15.49
C ASP A 167 -16.34 -14.47 16.24
N LEU A 168 -16.14 -14.45 17.57
CA LEU A 168 -16.30 -13.24 18.39
C LEU A 168 -15.32 -12.13 17.99
N SER A 169 -14.09 -12.48 17.63
CA SER A 169 -13.11 -11.49 17.16
C SER A 169 -13.50 -10.88 15.81
N ALA A 170 -14.04 -11.68 14.89
CA ALA A 170 -14.58 -11.22 13.63
C ALA A 170 -15.81 -10.31 13.84
N GLU A 171 -16.70 -10.66 14.77
CA GLU A 171 -17.89 -9.88 15.13
C GLU A 171 -17.53 -8.50 15.72
N ILE A 172 -16.51 -8.44 16.58
CA ILE A 172 -15.97 -7.16 17.11
C ILE A 172 -15.31 -6.32 16.01
N GLY A 173 -14.61 -6.97 15.06
CA GLY A 173 -14.04 -6.30 13.88
C GLY A 173 -15.11 -5.66 13.00
N HIS A 174 -16.20 -6.38 12.72
CA HIS A 174 -17.32 -5.88 11.94
C HIS A 174 -18.07 -4.74 12.63
N HIS A 175 -18.28 -4.80 13.95
CA HIS A 175 -18.94 -3.71 14.69
C HIS A 175 -18.15 -2.39 14.70
N ARG A 176 -16.81 -2.44 14.62
CA ARG A 176 -15.99 -1.21 14.47
C ARG A 176 -16.09 -0.58 13.08
N GLN A 177 -16.41 -1.36 12.05
CA GLN A 177 -16.62 -0.85 10.68
C GLN A 177 -17.98 -0.16 10.53
N ASP A 178 -19.00 -0.60 11.28
CA ASP A 178 -20.33 0.01 11.30
C ASP A 178 -20.40 1.34 12.08
N GLU A 179 -19.37 1.68 12.87
CA GLU A 179 -19.29 2.94 13.66
C GLU A 179 -18.69 4.15 12.90
N ALA A 180 -18.42 4.04 11.59
CA ALA A 180 -18.09 5.21 10.75
C ALA A 180 -19.35 6.07 10.48
N PRO A 181 -19.24 7.42 10.46
CA PRO A 181 -20.25 8.31 11.01
C PRO A 181 -21.57 8.27 10.23
N ALA A 182 -22.66 8.23 10.99
CA ALA A 182 -24.00 8.53 10.53
C ALA A 182 -23.99 9.80 9.66
N LYS A 183 -24.36 9.61 8.39
CA LYS A 183 -24.64 10.65 7.41
C LYS A 183 -25.43 11.79 8.09
N PRO A 184 -25.03 13.07 8.00
CA PRO A 184 -25.78 14.14 8.63
C PRO A 184 -27.19 14.22 8.03
N PRO A 185 -28.24 14.41 8.85
CA PRO A 185 -29.59 14.51 8.34
C PRO A 185 -29.82 15.91 7.78
N GLY A 186 -30.12 16.01 6.48
CA GLY A 186 -30.78 17.20 5.94
C GLY A 186 -30.30 17.67 4.58
N ALA A 187 -31.04 17.30 3.54
CA ALA A 187 -31.39 18.24 2.48
C ALA A 187 -32.89 18.11 2.23
N ARG A 188 -33.62 19.11 2.72
CA ARG A 188 -35.07 19.24 2.62
C ARG A 188 -35.49 19.18 1.14
N ARG A 189 -36.53 18.39 0.87
CA ARG A 189 -37.33 18.49 -0.36
C ARG A 189 -37.89 19.90 -0.49
N SER A 190 -37.33 20.72 -1.38
CA SER A 190 -38.01 21.91 -1.88
C SER A 190 -39.04 21.49 -2.92
N LYS A 191 -40.32 21.56 -2.55
CA LYS A 191 -41.43 21.64 -3.49
C LYS A 191 -41.28 22.88 -4.38
N GLY A 192 -41.55 22.74 -5.68
CA GLY A 192 -41.76 23.84 -6.61
C GLY A 192 -42.58 23.36 -7.80
N PRO A 193 -43.53 24.17 -8.34
CA PRO A 193 -44.76 23.67 -8.95
C PRO A 193 -44.67 23.48 -10.47
N ARG A 194 -45.52 22.60 -10.99
CA ARG A 194 -45.82 22.45 -12.44
C ARG A 194 -46.51 23.71 -12.98
N PRO A 195 -46.16 24.15 -14.19
CA PRO A 195 -47.13 24.48 -15.22
C PRO A 195 -47.59 23.22 -15.99
#